data_AF-A0A6M0FNJ3-F1
#
_entry.id   AF-A0A6M0FNJ3-F1
#
_cell.length_a   1.000
_cell.length_b   1.000
_cell.length_c   1.000
_cell.angle_alpha   90.00
_cell.angle_beta   90.00
_cell.angle_gamma   90.00
#
_symmetry.space_group_name_H-M   'P 1'
#
loop_
_entity.id
_entity.type
_entity.pdbx_description
1 polymer ?
#
loop_
_entity_poly.entity_id
_entity_poly.type
_entity_poly.pdbx_seq_one_letter_code
_entity_poly.pdbx_strand_id
1 'polypeptide(L)' 'MEISQNCLDLVKKWEGLFLDAYLDPVGIPTIGYGVRLVGH' A
#
# COMPACT_ATOMS: atom_id res chain seq x y z
N MET A 1 -17.24 -8.91 5.09
CA MET A 1 -16.72 -8.06 3.99
C MET A 1 -15.98 -8.98 3.05
N GLU A 2 -16.46 -9.14 1.83
CA GLU A 2 -15.78 -9.96 0.81
C GLU A 2 -15.12 -8.98 -0.17
N ILE A 3 -13.80 -8.94 -0.17
CA ILE A 3 -13.05 -8.09 -1.10
C ILE A 3 -13.00 -8.81 -2.44
N SER A 4 -13.52 -8.17 -3.49
CA SER A 4 -13.46 -8.73 -4.84
C SER A 4 -12.02 -8.79 -5.34
N GLN A 5 -11.60 -9.96 -5.82
CA GLN A 5 -10.24 -10.18 -6.34
C GLN A 5 -9.86 -9.21 -7.47
N ASN A 6 -10.86 -8.76 -8.23
CA ASN A 6 -10.72 -7.76 -9.29
C ASN A 6 -10.32 -6.37 -8.74
N CYS A 7 -10.85 -5.97 -7.59
CA CYS A 7 -10.45 -4.72 -6.93
C CYS A 7 -9.01 -4.81 -6.43
N LEU A 8 -8.61 -5.97 -5.89
CA LEU A 8 -7.22 -6.19 -5.48
C LEU A 8 -6.25 -6.16 -6.66
N ASP A 9 -6.65 -6.69 -7.81
CA ASP A 9 -5.81 -6.68 -9.02
C ASP A 9 -5.60 -5.26 -9.57
N LEU A 10 -6.66 -4.45 -9.57
CA LEU A 10 -6.57 -3.03 -9.95
C LEU A 10 -5.64 -2.26 -9.00
N VAL A 11 -5.81 -2.42 -7.69
CA VAL A 11 -4.95 -1.77 -6.69
C VAL A 11 -3.49 -2.20 -6.88
N LYS A 12 -3.24 -3.50 -7.09
CA LYS A 12 -1.91 -4.03 -7.40
C LYS A 12 -1.27 -3.40 -8.64
N LYS A 13 -2.05 -3.25 -9.69
CA LYS A 13 -1.59 -2.72 -10.97
C LYS A 13 -1.21 -1.24 -10.90
N TRP A 14 -1.97 -0.44 -10.15
CA TRP A 14 -1.81 1.02 -10.13
C TRP A 14 -0.98 1.55 -8.97
N GLU A 15 -1.15 1.01 -7.76
CA GLU A 15 -0.36 1.44 -6.59
C GLU A 15 1.05 0.87 -6.61
N GLY A 16 1.23 -0.33 -7.18
CA GLY A 16 2.46 -1.09 -7.02
C GLY A 16 2.57 -1.70 -5.62
N LEU A 17 3.01 -2.95 -5.53
CA LEU A 17 3.27 -3.59 -4.25
C LEU A 17 4.71 -3.25 -3.82
N PHE A 18 4.85 -2.34 -2.86
CA PHE A 18 6.13 -2.06 -2.25
C PHE A 18 6.31 -2.95 -1.01
N LEU A 19 7.01 -4.08 -1.18
CA LEU A 19 7.33 -5.01 -0.09
C LEU A 19 8.39 -4.45 0.86
N ASP A 20 9.17 -3.47 0.39
CA ASP A 20 10.08 -2.69 1.21
C ASP A 20 9.39 -1.41 1.69
N ALA A 21 9.59 -1.08 2.97
CA ALA A 21 9.14 0.18 3.51
C ALA A 21 9.86 1.33 2.81
N TYR A 22 9.09 2.27 2.24
CA TYR A 22 9.60 3.47 1.60
C TYR A 22 9.09 4.71 2.33
N LEU A 23 9.84 5.80 2.21
CA LEU A 23 9.38 7.12 2.65
C LEU A 23 8.51 7.70 1.54
N ASP A 24 7.23 7.91 1.85
CA ASP A 24 6.34 8.70 1.00
C ASP A 24 6.88 10.14 0.85
N PRO A 25 6.57 10.87 -0.24
CA PRO A 25 6.94 12.27 -0.43
C PRO A 25 6.66 13.22 0.75
N VAL A 26 5.72 12.90 1.65
CA VAL A 26 5.47 13.68 2.88
C VAL A 26 6.30 13.22 4.09
N GLY A 27 7.27 12.34 3.90
CA GLY A 27 8.18 11.86 4.93
C GLY A 27 7.60 10.78 5.86
N ILE A 28 6.53 10.10 5.44
CA ILE A 28 5.88 9.06 6.25
C ILE A 28 6.30 7.67 5.78
N PRO A 29 6.78 6.79 6.68
CA PRO A 29 7.09 5.42 6.35
C PRO A 29 5.82 4.67 5.92
N THR A 30 5.84 4.19 4.68
CA THR A 30 4.72 3.54 3.99
C THR A 30 5.20 2.21 3.42
N ILE A 31 4.36 1.17 3.50
CA ILE A 31 4.66 -0.18 3.00
C ILE A 31 3.41 -0.81 2.37
N GLY A 32 3.57 -1.80 1.49
CA GLY A 32 2.46 -2.51 0.86
C GLY A 32 1.73 -1.64 -0.18
N TYR A 33 0.39 -1.62 -0.12
CA TYR A 33 -0.47 -0.78 -0.97
C TYR A 33 -0.78 0.55 -0.28
N GLY A 34 0.25 1.37 -0.04
CA GLY A 34 0.04 2.66 0.64
C GLY A 34 -0.34 2.55 2.13
N VAL A 35 -0.02 1.42 2.79
CA VAL A 35 -0.29 1.25 4.22
C VAL A 35 0.73 2.07 5.01
N ARG A 36 0.24 3.10 5.69
CA ARG A 36 1.06 3.90 6.61
C ARG A 36 1.39 3.08 7.85
N LEU A 37 2.68 3.02 8.17
CA LEU A 37 3.15 2.51 9.44
C LEU A 37 3.00 3.65 10.47
N VAL A 38 1.85 3.70 11.14
CA VAL A 38 1.68 4.57 12.30
C VAL A 38 2.33 3.85 13.47
N GLY A 39 3.51 4.33 13.90
CA GLY A 39 4.15 3.88 15.12
C GLY A 39 3.26 4.21 16.32
N HIS A 40 2.80 3.18 17.02
CA HIS A 40 2.19 3.29 18.34
C HIS A 40 3.28 3.28 19.42
#